data_AF-A0A2V9HP80-F1
#
_entry.id   AF-A0A2V9HP80-F1
#
_cell.length_a   1.000
_cell.length_b   1.000
_cell.length_c   1.000
_cell.angle_alpha   90.00
_cell.angle_beta   90.00
_cell.angle_gamma   90.00
#
_symmetry.space_group_name_H-M   'P 1'
#
loop_
_entity.id
_entity.type
_entity.pdbx_description
1 polymer ?
#
loop_
_entity_poly.entity_id
_entity_poly.type
_entity_poly.pdbx_seq_one_letter_code
_entity_poly.pdbx_strand_id
1 'polypeptide(L)'
;MGVPDVLDYTKDINAYLRLLASKSPRVKVWSIGTSEEGREMLVVAVSDEANLRKLDRYKEITARLADPRGLSDADAQKLIAEGKPIYWADGSIHSPETGSPEMLME
;
A
#
# COMPACT_ATOMS: atom_id res chain seq x y z
N MET A 1 -0.44 13.08 -15.57
CA MET A 1 -1.22 12.52 -14.46
C MET A 1 -2.49 13.34 -14.37
N GLY A 2 -3.66 12.71 -14.31
CA GLY A 2 -4.95 13.40 -14.24
C GLY A 2 -5.40 14.06 -15.55
N VAL A 3 -6.61 14.61 -15.51
CA VAL A 3 -7.23 15.39 -16.60
C VAL A 3 -6.94 16.89 -16.37
N PRO A 4 -6.53 17.65 -17.41
CA PRO A 4 -6.30 19.09 -17.26
C PRO A 4 -7.50 19.82 -16.65
N ASP A 5 -7.22 20.72 -15.70
CA ASP A 5 -8.22 21.55 -14.99
C ASP A 5 -9.26 20.77 -14.16
N VAL A 6 -8.99 19.49 -13.87
CA VAL A 6 -9.82 18.64 -12.99
C VAL A 6 -8.95 18.12 -11.84
N LEU A 7 -9.49 18.14 -10.62
CA LEU A 7 -8.88 17.54 -9.43
C LEU A 7 -9.85 16.56 -8.80
N ASP A 8 -9.39 15.35 -8.54
CA ASP A 8 -10.15 14.35 -7.81
C ASP A 8 -10.03 14.57 -6.29
N TYR A 9 -11.17 14.52 -5.61
CA TYR A 9 -11.22 14.68 -4.16
C TYR A 9 -11.12 13.33 -3.47
N THR A 10 -10.70 13.33 -2.19
CA THR A 10 -10.49 12.10 -1.38
C THR A 10 -11.66 11.11 -1.47
N LYS A 11 -12.91 11.59 -1.51
CA LYS A 11 -14.09 10.73 -1.64
C LYS A 11 -14.07 9.93 -2.94
N ASP A 12 -13.75 10.59 -4.06
CA ASP A 12 -13.77 10.02 -5.39
C ASP A 12 -12.57 9.08 -5.59
N ILE A 13 -11.38 9.50 -5.12
CA ILE A 13 -10.17 8.67 -5.06
C ILE A 13 -10.45 7.37 -4.28
N ASN A 14 -11.02 7.47 -3.06
CA ASN A 14 -11.34 6.30 -2.24
C ASN A 14 -12.39 5.39 -2.91
N ALA A 15 -13.38 5.97 -3.59
CA ALA A 15 -14.38 5.20 -4.34
C ALA A 15 -13.74 4.44 -5.51
N TYR A 16 -12.84 5.07 -6.25
CA TYR A 16 -12.09 4.45 -7.34
C TYR A 16 -11.23 3.28 -6.84
N LEU A 17 -10.44 3.47 -5.78
CA LEU A 17 -9.60 2.41 -5.21
C LEU A 17 -10.40 1.21 -4.72
N ARG A 18 -11.57 1.44 -4.11
CA ARG A 18 -12.50 0.37 -3.73
C ARG A 18 -13.13 -0.31 -4.93
N LEU A 19 -13.43 0.43 -6.00
CA LEU A 19 -13.91 -0.15 -7.25
C LEU A 19 -12.84 -1.09 -7.84
N LEU A 20 -11.57 -0.67 -7.91
CA LEU A 20 -10.47 -1.53 -8.36
C LEU A 20 -10.38 -2.82 -7.55
N ALA A 21 -10.41 -2.73 -6.21
CA ALA A 21 -10.40 -3.90 -5.33
C ALA A 21 -11.59 -4.84 -5.57
N SER A 22 -12.78 -4.29 -5.88
CA SER A 22 -13.97 -5.10 -6.20
C SER A 22 -13.88 -5.81 -7.56
N LYS A 23 -13.03 -5.32 -8.46
CA LYS A 23 -12.91 -5.83 -9.85
C LYS A 23 -11.68 -6.71 -10.06
N SER A 24 -10.74 -6.74 -9.11
CA SER A 24 -9.48 -7.45 -9.27
C SER A 24 -9.02 -8.13 -7.98
N PRO A 25 -8.73 -9.45 -8.00
CA PRO A 25 -8.11 -10.12 -6.85
C PRO A 25 -6.65 -9.71 -6.63
N ARG A 26 -6.11 -8.86 -7.52
CA ARG A 26 -4.74 -8.31 -7.47
C ARG A 26 -4.65 -6.98 -6.73
N VAL A 27 -5.76 -6.49 -6.18
CA VAL A 27 -5.84 -5.22 -5.44
C VAL A 27 -6.51 -5.49 -4.10
N LYS A 28 -5.83 -5.15 -3.01
CA LYS A 28 -6.39 -5.19 -1.65
C LYS A 28 -6.38 -3.79 -1.06
N VAL A 29 -7.51 -3.34 -0.53
CA VAL A 29 -7.67 -2.01 0.07
C VAL A 29 -8.15 -2.16 1.51
N TRP A 30 -7.54 -1.43 2.44
CA TRP A 30 -7.99 -1.35 3.82
C TRP A 30 -7.80 0.05 4.39
N SER A 31 -8.59 0.36 5.42
CA SER A 31 -8.48 1.62 6.17
C SER A 31 -7.35 1.54 7.18
N ILE A 32 -6.63 2.64 7.36
CA ILE A 32 -5.65 2.83 8.45
C ILE A 32 -6.11 3.90 9.46
N GLY A 33 -7.38 4.30 9.41
CA GLY A 33 -7.98 5.29 10.30
C GLY A 33 -8.54 6.48 9.54
N THR A 34 -8.78 7.56 10.27
CA THR A 34 -9.33 8.81 9.74
C THR A 34 -8.39 9.97 10.05
N SER A 35 -8.37 10.97 9.18
CA SER A 35 -7.75 12.26 9.47
C SER A 35 -8.50 13.00 10.58
N GLU A 36 -7.95 14.14 11.02
CA GLU A 36 -8.58 15.02 12.02
C GLU A 36 -9.97 15.49 11.59
N GLU A 37 -10.17 15.76 10.30
CA GLU A 37 -11.47 16.16 9.73
C GLU A 37 -12.37 14.95 9.41
N GLY A 38 -12.01 13.75 9.89
CA GLY A 38 -12.82 12.54 9.74
C GLY A 38 -12.76 11.88 8.36
N ARG A 39 -11.77 12.20 7.51
CA ARG A 39 -11.64 11.57 6.19
C ARG A 39 -10.87 10.25 6.29
N GLU A 40 -11.43 9.19 5.74
CA GLU A 40 -10.79 7.87 5.72
C GLU A 40 -9.46 7.90 4.95
N MET A 41 -8.40 7.35 5.56
CA MET A 41 -7.11 7.13 4.94
C MET A 41 -6.97 5.66 4.56
N LEU A 42 -6.65 5.40 3.29
CA LEU A 42 -6.57 4.06 2.74
C LEU A 42 -5.12 3.64 2.51
N VAL A 43 -4.87 2.34 2.66
CA VAL A 43 -3.71 1.68 2.06
C VAL A 43 -4.19 0.74 0.97
N VAL A 44 -3.46 0.75 -0.15
CA VAL A 44 -3.70 -0.08 -1.32
C VAL A 44 -2.49 -0.98 -1.54
N ALA A 45 -2.68 -2.29 -1.55
CA ALA A 45 -1.66 -3.25 -1.95
C ALA A 45 -2.00 -3.84 -3.32
N VAL A 46 -1.03 -3.79 -4.22
CA VAL A 46 -1.14 -4.34 -5.58
C VAL A 46 -0.07 -5.42 -5.77
N SER A 47 -0.49 -6.64 -6.11
CA SER A 47 0.40 -7.76 -6.42
C SER A 47 -0.35 -8.87 -7.17
N ASP A 48 0.27 -10.00 -7.47
CA ASP A 48 -0.52 -11.19 -7.85
C ASP A 48 -1.32 -11.73 -6.66
N GLU A 49 -2.41 -12.45 -6.96
CA GLU A 49 -3.34 -12.95 -5.93
C GLU A 49 -2.64 -13.89 -4.93
N ALA A 50 -1.70 -14.72 -5.40
CA ALA A 50 -0.99 -15.66 -4.53
C ALA A 50 -0.11 -14.93 -3.51
N ASN A 51 0.51 -13.81 -3.90
CA ASN A 51 1.26 -12.96 -2.99
C ASN A 51 0.34 -12.26 -1.98
N LEU A 52 -0.80 -11.70 -2.42
CA LEU A 52 -1.73 -10.99 -1.53
C LEU A 52 -2.36 -11.92 -0.48
N ARG A 53 -2.59 -13.19 -0.82
CA ARG A 53 -3.00 -14.23 0.15
C ARG A 53 -1.96 -14.46 1.25
N LYS A 54 -0.68 -14.17 0.98
CA LYS A 54 0.46 -14.33 1.89
C LYS A 54 0.99 -13.00 2.44
N LEU A 55 0.27 -11.89 2.24
CA LEU A 55 0.76 -10.55 2.58
C LEU A 55 1.21 -10.42 4.04
N ASP A 56 0.46 -11.01 4.98
CA ASP A 56 0.83 -10.95 6.40
C ASP A 56 2.12 -11.73 6.71
N ARG A 57 2.37 -12.84 6.01
CA ARG A 57 3.65 -13.57 6.11
C ARG A 57 4.81 -12.73 5.57
N TYR A 58 4.62 -12.04 4.45
CA TYR A 58 5.67 -11.16 3.91
C TYR A 58 5.96 -9.97 4.83
N LYS A 59 4.92 -9.37 5.44
CA LYS A 59 5.09 -8.32 6.45
C LYS A 59 5.88 -8.83 7.67
N GLU A 60 5.60 -10.05 8.14
CA GLU A 60 6.35 -10.68 9.23
C GLU A 60 7.82 -10.89 8.87
N ILE A 61 8.10 -11.42 7.68
CA ILE A 61 9.47 -11.60 7.17
C ILE A 61 10.21 -10.27 7.13
N THR A 62 9.59 -9.23 6.54
CA THR A 62 10.19 -7.89 6.48
C THR A 62 10.48 -7.34 7.87
N ALA A 63 9.55 -7.47 8.83
CA ALA A 63 9.75 -7.02 10.20
C ALA A 63 10.90 -7.78 10.90
N ARG A 64 10.98 -9.10 10.71
CA ARG A 64 12.02 -9.95 11.31
C ARG A 64 13.41 -9.68 10.73
N LEU A 65 13.49 -9.36 9.44
CA LEU A 65 14.75 -8.97 8.80
C LEU A 65 15.16 -7.54 9.18
N ALA A 66 14.21 -6.64 9.44
CA ALA A 66 14.49 -5.27 9.88
C ALA A 66 14.99 -5.20 11.34
N ASP A 67 14.55 -6.12 12.20
CA ASP A 67 15.04 -6.28 13.58
C ASP A 67 15.67 -7.66 13.79
N PRO A 68 16.98 -7.81 13.49
CA PRO A 68 17.66 -9.11 13.50
C PRO A 68 18.02 -9.60 14.91
N ARG A 69 17.58 -8.92 15.98
CA ARG A 69 17.87 -9.38 17.36
C ARG A 69 17.30 -10.78 17.58
N GLY A 70 18.17 -11.71 17.95
CA GLY A 70 17.82 -13.12 18.14
C GLY A 70 17.55 -13.91 16.85
N LEU A 71 17.96 -13.39 15.69
CA LEU A 71 17.89 -14.08 14.40
C LEU A 71 19.27 -14.63 14.03
N SER A 72 19.37 -15.92 13.72
CA SER A 72 20.62 -16.51 13.21
C SER A 72 20.81 -16.21 11.73
N ASP A 73 22.05 -16.21 11.25
CA ASP A 73 22.34 -16.02 9.82
C ASP A 73 21.65 -17.07 8.95
N ALA A 74 21.63 -18.33 9.40
CA ALA A 74 21.00 -19.42 8.68
C ALA A 74 19.48 -19.20 8.54
N ASP A 75 18.81 -18.68 9.57
CA ASP A 75 17.39 -18.37 9.50
C ASP A 75 17.13 -17.10 8.71
N ALA A 76 18.00 -16.08 8.80
CA ALA A 76 17.92 -14.90 7.96
C ALA A 76 17.98 -15.26 6.47
N GLN A 77 18.89 -16.17 6.06
CA GLN A 77 18.98 -16.62 4.66
C GLN A 77 17.70 -17.32 4.18
N LYS A 78 17.05 -18.12 5.04
CA LYS A 78 15.75 -18.73 4.70
C LYS A 78 14.67 -17.67 4.51
N LEU A 79 14.60 -16.68 5.40
CA LEU A 79 13.63 -15.59 5.33
C LEU A 79 13.85 -14.72 4.08
N ILE A 80 15.11 -14.43 3.71
CA ILE A 80 15.47 -13.70 2.49
C ILE A 80 15.01 -14.47 1.24
N ALA A 81 15.22 -15.78 1.21
CA ALA A 81 14.80 -16.62 0.08
C ALA A 81 13.26 -16.73 -0.06
N GLU A 82 12.53 -16.68 1.05
CA GLU A 82 11.07 -16.72 1.07
C GLU A 82 10.42 -15.35 0.79
N GLY A 83 11.04 -14.29 1.29
CA GLY A 83 10.50 -12.94 1.28
C GLY A 83 10.27 -12.35 -0.10
N LYS A 84 9.49 -11.27 -0.15
CA LYS A 84 9.28 -10.45 -1.35
C LYS A 84 9.71 -9.03 -1.06
N PRO A 85 10.35 -8.32 -2.01
CA PRO A 85 10.56 -6.88 -1.88
C PRO A 85 9.20 -6.18 -1.81
N ILE A 86 9.06 -5.26 -0.85
CA ILE A 86 7.88 -4.40 -0.70
C ILE A 86 8.31 -2.99 -1.04
N TYR A 87 7.68 -2.42 -2.06
CA TYR A 87 7.83 -1.00 -2.40
C TYR A 87 6.69 -0.23 -1.74
N TRP A 88 7.03 0.86 -1.07
CA TRP A 88 6.07 1.74 -0.40
C TRP A 88 6.12 3.11 -1.06
N ALA A 89 4.97 3.60 -1.49
CA ALA A 89 4.79 4.94 -2.03
C ALA A 89 3.69 5.64 -1.21
N ASP A 90 3.98 6.87 -0.79
CA ASP A 90 3.07 7.73 -0.06
C ASP A 90 3.12 9.13 -0.69
N GLY A 91 2.02 9.86 -0.61
CA GLY A 91 1.84 11.16 -1.24
C GLY A 91 0.62 11.87 -0.68
N SER A 92 0.39 13.10 -1.12
CA SER A 92 -0.66 13.98 -0.59
C SER A 92 -0.42 14.42 0.87
N ILE A 93 0.84 14.42 1.34
CA ILE A 93 1.20 14.84 2.70
C ILE A 93 1.07 16.36 2.85
N HIS A 94 1.39 17.12 1.80
CA HIS A 94 1.17 18.57 1.75
C HIS A 94 -0.05 18.89 0.90
N SER A 95 -1.05 19.55 1.52
CA SER A 95 -2.32 19.91 0.87
C SER A 95 -2.18 20.64 -0.48
N PRO A 96 -1.23 21.58 -0.68
CA PRO A 96 -1.08 22.26 -1.97
C PRO A 96 -0.43 21.42 -3.09
N GLU A 97 0.13 20.25 -2.79
CA GLU A 97 0.84 19.40 -3.76
C GLU A 97 -0.12 18.42 -4.47
N THR A 98 -1.05 18.99 -5.24
CA THR A 98 -2.17 18.26 -5.87
C THR A 98 -1.75 17.23 -6.92
N GLY A 99 -0.51 17.23 -7.39
CA GLY A 99 -0.04 16.25 -8.37
C GLY A 99 0.16 14.83 -7.82
N SER A 100 0.48 14.72 -6.52
CA SER A 100 0.73 13.41 -5.89
C SER A 100 -0.50 12.51 -5.72
N PRO A 101 -1.70 13.00 -5.30
CA PRO A 101 -2.90 12.16 -5.26
C PRO A 101 -3.31 11.65 -6.65
N GLU A 102 -3.17 12.48 -7.68
CA GLU A 102 -3.43 12.10 -9.07
C GLU A 102 -2.43 11.05 -9.59
N MET A 103 -1.16 11.18 -9.22
CA MET A 103 -0.11 10.24 -9.63
C MET A 103 -0.36 8.85 -9.07
N LEU A 104 -0.73 8.74 -7.80
CA LEU A 104 -0.87 7.45 -7.11
C LEU A 104 -2.06 6.60 -7.58
N MET A 105 -2.98 7.16 -8.36
CA MET A 105 -4.11 6.43 -8.95
C MET A 105 -3.80 5.70 -10.27
N GLU A 106 -2.67 6.04 -10.90
CA GLU A 106 -2.24 5.61 -12.24
C GLU A 106 -1.05 4.65 -12.19
#